data_AF-A0A199VCG0-F1
#
_entry.id   AF-A0A199VCG0-F1
#
_cell.length_a   1.000
_cell.length_b   1.000
_cell.length_c   1.000
_cell.angle_alpha   90.00
_cell.angle_beta   90.00
_cell.angle_gamma   90.00
#
_symmetry.space_group_name_H-M   'P 1'
#
loop_
_entity.id
_entity.type
_entity.pdbx_description
1 polymer ?
#
loop_
_entity_poly.entity_id
_entity_poly.type
_entity_poly.pdbx_seq_one_letter_code
_entity_poly.pdbx_strand_id
1 'polypeptide(L)'
;MGVEKRILKAGEGPEIVKGQLVTVHCTGFGLLTFSSYLFPFFLKSIECTNMTLVPSISLFSTRDAGQQPFRFRVGFGSVIKGWDEGVIGMQLGEIAFLQCTPDYGYGANGFPFWGIPPNSDLAFEVEVLRILNVHS
;
A
#
# COMPACT_ATOMS: atom_id res chain seq x y z
N MET A 1 1.63 -2.39 -15.07
CA MET A 1 2.01 -2.87 -13.72
C MET A 1 0.82 -2.64 -12.82
N GLY A 2 0.39 -3.63 -12.03
CA GLY A 2 -0.78 -3.49 -11.14
C GLY A 2 -0.48 -2.87 -9.78
N VAL A 3 0.78 -2.46 -9.57
CA VAL A 3 1.19 -1.64 -8.44
C VAL A 3 1.89 -0.38 -8.93
N GLU A 4 1.49 0.77 -8.41
CA GLU A 4 2.17 2.06 -8.58
C GLU A 4 2.82 2.45 -7.26
N LYS A 5 4.13 2.68 -7.27
CA LYS A 5 4.91 3.15 -6.13
C LYS A 5 5.22 4.64 -6.28
N ARG A 6 4.92 5.42 -5.24
CA ARG A 6 5.35 6.83 -5.13
C ARG A 6 6.15 7.01 -3.83
N ILE A 7 7.39 7.45 -3.95
CA ILE A 7 8.24 7.69 -2.78
C ILE A 7 7.80 9.00 -2.13
N LEU A 8 7.33 8.94 -0.89
CA LEU A 8 6.98 10.12 -0.08
C LEU A 8 8.19 10.67 0.65
N LYS A 9 9.06 9.78 1.14
CA LYS A 9 10.33 10.11 1.79
C LYS A 9 11.37 9.07 1.40
N ALA A 10 12.51 9.52 0.87
CA ALA A 10 13.62 8.63 0.56
C ALA A 10 14.22 8.03 1.85
N GLY A 11 14.65 6.77 1.76
CA GLY A 11 15.47 6.13 2.79
C GLY A 11 16.95 6.51 2.66
N GLU A 12 17.75 6.17 3.67
CA GLU A 12 19.20 6.43 3.70
C GLU A 12 20.02 5.14 3.93
N GLY A 13 19.43 3.96 3.71
CA GLY A 13 20.05 2.68 4.01
C GLY A 13 19.98 1.64 2.90
N PRO A 14 20.29 0.37 3.21
CA PRO A 14 20.34 -0.68 2.21
C PRO A 14 18.98 -0.88 1.54
N GLU A 15 19.03 -1.24 0.26
CA GLU A 15 17.87 -1.55 -0.55
C GLU A 15 17.34 -2.97 -0.24
N ILE A 16 16.02 -3.13 -0.25
CA ILE A 16 15.35 -4.42 -0.08
C ILE A 16 15.58 -5.29 -1.32
N VAL A 17 16.13 -6.47 -1.09
CA VAL A 17 16.34 -7.54 -2.07
C VAL A 17 15.38 -8.69 -1.80
N LYS A 18 14.95 -9.35 -2.88
CA LYS A 18 14.10 -10.54 -2.82
C LYS A 18 14.66 -11.58 -1.84
N GLY A 19 13.79 -12.11 -0.98
CA GLY A 19 14.07 -13.16 -0.01
C GLY A 19 14.55 -12.70 1.37
N GLN A 20 14.75 -11.40 1.55
CA GLN A 20 14.99 -10.82 2.87
C GLN A 20 13.72 -10.79 3.73
N LEU A 21 13.91 -10.83 5.05
CA LEU A 21 12.85 -10.61 6.02
C LEU A 21 12.80 -9.11 6.34
N VAL A 22 11.68 -8.47 6.01
CA VAL A 22 11.49 -7.03 6.22
C VAL A 22 10.48 -6.78 7.31
N THR A 23 10.70 -5.72 8.07
CA THR A 23 9.74 -5.17 9.03
C THR A 23 9.31 -3.81 8.51
N VAL A 24 8.02 -3.68 8.25
CA VAL A 24 7.42 -2.45 7.75
C VAL A 24 6.37 -1.96 8.71
N HIS A 25 6.24 -0.66 8.76
CA HIS A 25 5.05 0.01 9.23
C HIS A 25 4.14 0.23 8.03
N CYS A 26 2.85 -0.03 8.21
CA CYS A 26 1.86 0.18 7.18
C CYS A 26 0.68 1.00 7.71
N THR A 27 0.22 1.93 6.88
CA THR A 27 -1.05 2.63 7.06
C THR A 27 -1.93 2.32 5.86
N GLY A 28 -3.06 1.66 6.11
CA GLY A 28 -4.04 1.32 5.08
C GLY A 28 -5.06 2.44 4.90
N PHE A 29 -5.26 2.86 3.67
CA PHE A 29 -6.28 3.84 3.30
C PHE A 29 -7.39 3.12 2.54
N GLY A 30 -8.63 3.38 2.94
CA GLY A 30 -9.78 3.02 2.15
C GLY A 30 -9.83 3.94 0.96
N LEU A 31 -9.64 3.40 -0.24
CA LEU A 31 -10.00 4.13 -1.43
C LEU A 31 -11.53 4.13 -1.48
N LEU A 32 -12.13 5.21 -0.97
CA LEU A 32 -13.44 5.62 -1.44
C LEU A 32 -13.26 5.97 -2.92
N THR A 33 -13.33 4.97 -3.79
CA THR A 33 -13.62 5.25 -5.18
C THR A 33 -14.93 6.01 -5.13
N PHE A 34 -14.95 7.24 -5.66
CA PHE A 34 -16.21 7.94 -5.95
C PHE A 34 -16.92 7.14 -7.05
N SER A 35 -17.37 5.94 -6.71
CA SER A 35 -18.16 5.09 -7.56
C SER A 35 -19.54 5.69 -7.58
N SER A 36 -19.73 6.60 -8.54
CA SER A 36 -20.90 6.77 -9.42
C SER A 36 -22.33 6.85 -8.84
N TYR A 37 -22.57 6.71 -7.54
CA TYR A 37 -23.91 6.65 -6.95
C TYR A 37 -24.25 7.80 -6.00
N LEU A 38 -23.41 8.85 -5.92
CA LEU A 38 -23.73 10.01 -5.08
C LEU A 38 -23.29 11.37 -5.66
N PHE A 39 -23.36 11.53 -6.99
CA PHE A 39 -23.14 12.84 -7.62
C PHE A 39 -24.13 13.13 -8.75
N PRO A 40 -25.45 13.31 -8.50
CA PRO A 40 -26.29 14.08 -9.39
C PRO A 40 -26.48 15.47 -8.77
N PHE A 41 -25.43 16.29 -8.76
CA PHE A 41 -25.48 17.76 -8.84
C PHE A 41 -24.14 18.33 -8.37
N PHE A 42 -23.76 19.40 -9.04
CA PHE A 42 -22.70 20.33 -8.67
C PHE A 42 -21.29 20.03 -9.21
N LEU A 43 -21.02 20.77 -10.29
CA LEU A 43 -19.73 21.21 -10.84
C LEU A 43 -19.03 20.25 -11.81
N LYS A 44 -19.54 20.32 -13.05
CA LYS A 44 -18.74 20.40 -14.27
C LYS A 44 -17.54 21.33 -14.07
N SER A 45 -16.41 20.95 -14.66
CA SER A 45 -15.22 21.79 -14.91
C SER A 45 -14.08 21.71 -13.89
N ILE A 46 -13.49 20.53 -13.72
CA ILE A 46 -12.03 20.40 -13.71
C ILE A 46 -11.71 19.13 -14.51
N GLU A 47 -10.79 19.22 -15.47
CA GLU A 47 -10.31 18.07 -16.23
C GLU A 47 -9.71 17.02 -15.27
N CYS A 48 -10.49 15.98 -14.99
CA CYS A 48 -10.05 14.81 -14.21
C CYS A 48 -9.17 13.90 -15.07
N THR A 49 -8.00 14.38 -15.51
CA THR A 49 -7.00 13.52 -16.21
C THR A 49 -5.77 13.24 -15.36
N ASN A 50 -5.65 13.87 -14.18
CA ASN A 50 -4.69 13.48 -13.14
C ASN A 50 -5.45 13.34 -11.83
N MET A 51 -6.04 12.15 -11.64
CA MET A 51 -6.66 11.72 -10.40
C MET A 51 -5.54 11.52 -9.36
N THR A 52 -5.04 12.62 -8.79
CA THR A 52 -4.17 12.57 -7.61
C THR A 52 -5.04 12.10 -6.47
N LEU A 53 -5.01 10.80 -6.18
CA LEU A 53 -5.58 10.21 -4.99
C LEU A 53 -4.93 10.87 -3.78
N VAL A 54 -5.63 11.83 -3.18
CA VAL A 54 -5.21 12.41 -1.90
C VAL A 54 -5.77 11.48 -0.83
N PRO A 55 -4.92 10.80 -0.02
CA PRO A 55 -5.40 9.93 1.04
C PRO A 55 -6.05 10.79 2.13
N SER A 56 -7.37 10.99 2.04
CA SER A 56 -8.09 11.86 2.97
C SER A 56 -8.57 11.16 4.25
N ILE A 57 -8.56 9.81 4.30
CA ILE A 57 -9.02 9.04 5.45
C ILE A 57 -8.13 7.80 5.68
N SER A 58 -7.28 7.84 6.72
CA SER A 58 -6.58 6.65 7.23
C SER A 58 -7.59 5.70 7.86
N LEU A 59 -7.72 4.47 7.34
CA LEU A 59 -8.60 3.46 7.94
C LEU A 59 -7.90 2.71 9.09
N PHE A 60 -6.58 2.48 8.97
CA PHE A 60 -5.76 1.82 9.98
C PHE A 60 -4.32 2.31 9.90
N SER A 61 -3.74 2.82 11.00
CA SER A 61 -2.31 3.13 11.09
C SER A 61 -1.63 2.29 12.15
N THR A 62 -0.54 1.63 11.79
CA THR A 62 0.34 0.96 12.77
C THR A 62 1.13 1.97 13.63
N ARG A 63 0.88 3.28 13.49
CA ARG A 63 1.58 4.38 14.20
C ARG A 63 0.88 4.69 15.52
N ASP A 64 -0.35 4.21 15.67
CA ASP A 64 -1.13 4.35 16.88
C ASP A 64 -0.51 3.51 17.99
N ALA A 65 -0.48 4.08 19.21
CA ALA A 65 0.18 3.47 20.36
C ALA A 65 -0.37 2.05 20.63
N GLY A 66 0.51 1.05 20.53
CA GLY A 66 0.19 -0.36 20.81
C GLY A 66 0.15 -1.29 19.60
N GLN A 67 0.28 -0.78 18.36
CA GLN A 67 0.36 -1.63 17.18
C GLN A 67 1.80 -2.10 16.90
N GLN A 68 1.94 -3.36 16.49
CA GLN A 68 3.24 -3.95 16.17
C GLN A 68 3.54 -3.81 14.68
N PRO A 69 4.78 -3.43 14.30
CA PRO A 69 5.21 -3.46 12.91
C PRO A 69 5.00 -4.83 12.27
N PHE A 70 4.54 -4.84 11.02
CA PHE A 70 4.28 -6.05 10.27
C PHE A 70 5.59 -6.62 9.71
N ARG A 71 5.78 -7.94 9.83
CA ARG A 71 6.98 -8.64 9.38
C ARG A 71 6.63 -9.68 8.34
N PHE A 72 7.31 -9.66 7.20
CA PHE A 72 7.10 -10.63 6.13
C PHE A 72 8.38 -10.84 5.30
N ARG A 73 8.43 -11.97 4.59
CA ARG A 73 9.49 -12.24 3.61
C ARG A 73 9.08 -11.73 2.24
N VAL A 74 9.96 -10.94 1.62
CA VAL A 74 9.71 -10.33 0.31
C VAL A 74 9.96 -11.34 -0.82
N GLY A 75 9.06 -11.38 -1.79
CA GLY A 75 9.10 -12.20 -2.99
C GLY A 75 8.79 -13.68 -2.78
N PHE A 76 8.08 -14.01 -1.70
CA PHE A 76 7.63 -15.38 -1.37
C PHE A 76 6.11 -15.54 -1.46
N GLY A 77 5.35 -14.51 -1.89
CA GLY A 77 3.89 -14.57 -1.97
C GLY A 77 3.20 -14.70 -0.61
N SER A 78 3.86 -14.28 0.48
CA SER A 78 3.29 -14.28 1.84
C SER A 78 2.35 -13.10 2.08
N VAL A 79 2.34 -12.12 1.18
CA VAL A 79 1.52 -10.90 1.21
C VAL A 79 0.86 -10.71 -0.17
N ILE A 80 -0.03 -9.72 -0.27
CA ILE A 80 -0.63 -9.35 -1.57
C ILE A 80 0.47 -8.99 -2.58
N LYS A 81 0.25 -9.29 -3.86
CA LYS A 81 1.27 -9.10 -4.92
C LYS A 81 1.78 -7.66 -5.00
N GLY A 82 0.90 -6.68 -4.78
CA GLY A 82 1.28 -5.28 -4.78
C GLY A 82 2.30 -4.93 -3.70
N TRP A 83 2.25 -5.59 -2.54
CA TRP A 83 3.32 -5.46 -1.54
C TRP A 83 4.54 -6.25 -1.93
N ASP A 84 4.37 -7.49 -2.38
CA ASP A 84 5.49 -8.38 -2.70
C ASP A 84 6.39 -7.81 -3.80
N GLU A 85 5.81 -7.09 -4.76
CA GLU A 85 6.53 -6.38 -5.83
C GLU A 85 6.82 -4.91 -5.50
N GLY A 86 5.90 -4.20 -4.85
CA GLY A 86 6.03 -2.77 -4.58
C GLY A 86 7.12 -2.42 -3.57
N VAL A 87 7.37 -3.27 -2.57
CA VAL A 87 8.42 -3.02 -1.57
C VAL A 87 9.82 -3.37 -2.07
N ILE A 88 9.92 -4.11 -3.18
CA ILE A 88 11.22 -4.40 -3.79
C ILE A 88 11.85 -3.08 -4.22
N GLY A 89 13.12 -2.92 -3.86
CA GLY A 89 13.88 -1.72 -4.16
C GLY A 89 13.60 -0.52 -3.28
N MET A 90 12.80 -0.66 -2.22
CA MET A 90 12.71 0.37 -1.18
C MET A 90 13.95 0.32 -0.28
N GLN A 91 14.36 1.47 0.24
CA GLN A 91 15.48 1.58 1.17
C GLN A 91 15.03 1.58 2.63
N LEU A 92 15.95 1.23 3.54
CA LEU A 92 15.71 1.38 4.98
C LEU A 92 15.37 2.85 5.32
N GLY A 93 14.27 3.05 6.04
CA GLY A 93 13.74 4.37 6.41
C GLY A 93 12.94 5.08 5.30
N GLU A 94 12.79 4.45 4.13
CA GLU A 94 11.95 4.97 3.05
C GLU A 94 10.46 4.86 3.42
N ILE A 95 9.71 5.91 3.09
CA ILE A 95 8.25 5.93 3.14
C ILE A 95 7.77 6.01 1.71
N ALA A 96 7.02 5.01 1.27
CA ALA A 96 6.41 4.98 -0.05
C ALA A 96 4.90 4.72 0.04
N PHE A 97 4.19 5.34 -0.88
CA PHE A 97 2.79 5.07 -1.14
C PHE A 97 2.67 4.04 -2.25
N LEU A 98 1.98 2.93 -1.97
CA LEU A 98 1.70 1.84 -2.89
C LEU A 98 0.21 1.84 -3.21
N GLN A 99 -0.11 2.11 -4.48
CA GLN A 99 -1.46 1.93 -5.01
C GLN A 99 -1.51 0.60 -5.75
N CYS A 100 -2.43 -0.28 -5.34
CA CYS A 100 -2.58 -1.62 -5.90
C CYS A 100 -3.95 -1.74 -6.57
N THR A 101 -3.96 -2.18 -7.82
CA THR A 101 -5.18 -2.60 -8.50
C THR A 101 -5.72 -3.89 -7.87
N PRO A 102 -6.98 -4.28 -8.10
CA PRO A 102 -7.60 -5.36 -7.35
C PRO A 102 -6.91 -6.71 -7.59
N ASP A 103 -6.39 -6.95 -8.79
CA ASP A 103 -5.62 -8.14 -9.17
C ASP A 103 -4.25 -8.25 -8.45
N TYR A 104 -3.74 -7.14 -7.91
CA TYR A 104 -2.54 -7.08 -7.07
C TYR A 104 -2.86 -6.95 -5.57
N GLY A 105 -4.13 -6.79 -5.23
CA GLY A 105 -4.67 -6.78 -3.87
C GLY A 105 -5.37 -8.10 -3.50
N TYR A 106 -6.66 -8.00 -3.16
CA TYR A 106 -7.50 -9.13 -2.74
C TYR A 106 -8.43 -9.68 -3.84
N GLY A 107 -8.43 -9.08 -5.03
CA GLY A 107 -9.18 -9.51 -6.20
C GLY A 107 -10.70 -9.60 -5.96
N ALA A 108 -11.35 -10.48 -6.71
CA ALA A 108 -12.80 -10.71 -6.64
C ALA A 108 -13.27 -11.31 -5.29
N ASN A 109 -12.35 -11.83 -4.48
CA ASN A 109 -12.71 -12.37 -3.17
C ASN A 109 -12.83 -11.27 -2.11
N GLY A 110 -12.16 -10.12 -2.32
CA GLY A 110 -12.06 -9.08 -1.30
C GLY A 110 -11.43 -9.61 0.00
N PHE A 111 -11.65 -8.91 1.10
CA PHE A 111 -11.22 -9.36 2.42
C PHE A 111 -12.28 -9.01 3.48
N PRO A 112 -13.27 -9.91 3.70
CA PRO A 112 -14.42 -9.65 4.57
C PRO A 112 -14.02 -9.32 6.01
N PHE A 113 -12.93 -9.92 6.51
CA PHE A 113 -12.45 -9.70 7.88
C PHE A 113 -12.06 -8.23 8.14
N TRP A 114 -11.56 -7.53 7.12
CA TRP A 114 -11.27 -6.08 7.17
C TRP A 114 -12.33 -5.23 6.45
N GLY A 115 -13.45 -5.82 6.04
CA GLY A 115 -14.52 -5.14 5.31
C GLY A 115 -14.14 -4.68 3.90
N ILE A 116 -13.10 -5.27 3.29
CA ILE A 116 -12.64 -4.90 1.95
C ILE A 116 -13.56 -5.58 0.91
N PRO A 117 -14.27 -4.82 0.06
CA PRO A 117 -15.14 -5.41 -0.95
C PRO A 117 -14.36 -6.16 -2.04
N PRO A 118 -15.01 -7.11 -2.74
CA PRO A 118 -14.54 -7.64 -4.03
C PRO A 118 -14.11 -6.54 -5.00
N ASN A 119 -13.04 -6.78 -5.76
CA ASN A 119 -12.55 -5.90 -6.83
C ASN A 119 -12.26 -4.45 -6.39
N SER A 120 -11.83 -4.27 -5.13
CA SER A 120 -11.47 -2.94 -4.61
C SER A 120 -10.03 -2.58 -4.91
N ASP A 121 -9.81 -1.33 -5.33
CA ASP A 121 -8.49 -0.73 -5.35
C ASP A 121 -8.01 -0.47 -3.93
N LEU A 122 -6.71 -0.66 -3.69
CA LEU A 122 -6.12 -0.49 -2.37
C LEU A 122 -4.99 0.53 -2.41
N ALA A 123 -4.87 1.30 -1.33
CA ALA A 123 -3.79 2.24 -1.12
C ALA A 123 -3.14 2.00 0.24
N PHE A 124 -1.82 1.94 0.24
CA PHE A 124 -1.03 1.73 1.45
C PHE A 124 0.12 2.71 1.50
N GLU A 125 0.33 3.35 2.64
CA GLU A 125 1.61 3.96 2.97
C GLU A 125 2.45 2.94 3.73
N VAL A 126 3.65 2.69 3.25
CA VAL A 126 4.58 1.71 3.78
C VAL A 126 5.87 2.42 4.17
N GLU A 127 6.27 2.27 5.42
CA GLU A 127 7.56 2.74 5.95
C GLU A 127 8.44 1.54 6.31
N VAL A 128 9.66 1.51 5.77
CA VAL A 128 10.61 0.41 6.02
C VAL A 128 11.37 0.68 7.31
N LEU A 129 11.07 -0.08 8.37
CA LEU A 129 11.69 0.08 9.67
C LEU A 129 12.95 -0.78 9.86
N ARG A 130 12.97 -1.98 9.27
CA ARG A 130 14.11 -2.91 9.41
C ARG A 130 14.19 -3.87 8.23
N ILE A 131 15.42 -4.13 7.80
CA ILE A 131 15.76 -5.15 6.81
C ILE A 131 16.70 -6.15 7.49
N LEU A 132 16.30 -7.42 7.54
CA LEU A 132 17.13 -8.49 8.09
C LEU A 132 17.75 -9.26 6.94
N ASN A 133 19.08 -9.19 6.86
CA ASN A 133 19.87 -10.03 5.98
C ASN A 133 19.86 -11.46 6.50
N VAL A 134 19.23 -12.37 5.76
CA VAL A 134 19.39 -13.81 5.99
C VAL A 134 20.68 -14.20 5.27
N HIS A 135 21.82 -14.02 5.93
CA HIS A 135 23.07 -14.67 5.53
C HIS A 135 23.18 -15.92 6.40
N SER A 136 22.92 -17.08 5.79
CA SER A 136 23.29 -18.40 6.32
C SER A 136 24.48 -18.91 5.52
#